data_AF-A0AAX4KZT0-F1
#
_entry.id   AF-A0AAX4KZT0-F1
#
_cell.length_a   1.000
_cell.length_b   1.000
_cell.length_c   1.000
_cell.angle_alpha   90.00
_cell.angle_beta   90.00
_cell.angle_gamma   90.00
#
_symmetry.space_group_name_H-M   'P 1'
#
loop_
_entity.id
_entity.type
_entity.pdbx_description
1 polymer ?
#
loop_
_entity_poly.entity_id
_entity_poly.type
_entity_poly.pdbx_seq_one_letter_code
_entity_poly.pdbx_strand_id
1 'polypeptide(L)'
;MKALSSAIFMIILLIILLSVLIPAFLILNSTPIYSSQGQIAGTAYQQLQQQQQNQIFRGNPNIYYNSSQNPFIQFYYNSLIQPFNISQIYYFNGSTWVPTLNNSIVVFGNQKIPLPKQAFNNPILIISSEANFYFLNPNTSVTTVTISGPAGKVPIYVTAFVLNGSKVIPISIQVVLATLTSNTPQIFYLNPGTYSIADKNSSTIFLPGYGLTAVFQNWTIVGYGNLNSPASLSTSFTVSGPLVLTAIYKAYTQKFTVTINTNGIPLGVGTTVSGSVTLSHGNRNSGGNIKYTLTSLNSTIPVIIDNKTYQVGKGGIQLNLTYGYHIIQFPSYYNITFNYTSPGGYFSKPLLGGQITCYRYTGLSSSTNKISVVGTYEVFVNGSGNITGNYNVFQNYYLVIAENYFYFPNGVWAVKNSTPVNISIAGQLLQVQIMGTNQQIVLGNIKNYVPEKIYFKQGTELQIVNDYSLALYGNFTIYIYTKHQGGNTVQYVGLHSCPINVTVYDSTSSRSVYTYYLNYGTLYINSPMIIVNYQEWEYGGSTSQNGG
;
A
#
# COMPACT_ATOMS: atom_id res chain seq x y z
N MET A 1 111.86 22.22 24.64
CA MET A 1 111.10 23.28 23.93
C MET A 1 110.04 22.80 22.94
N LYS A 2 110.07 21.55 22.40
CA LYS A 2 109.03 21.06 21.47
C LYS A 2 107.67 20.69 22.11
N ALA A 3 107.63 20.37 23.40
CA ALA A 3 106.38 20.02 24.11
C ALA A 3 105.52 21.26 24.47
N LEU A 4 106.17 22.42 24.75
CA LEU A 4 105.46 23.64 25.14
C LEU A 4 104.79 24.33 23.94
N SER A 5 105.40 24.30 22.75
CA SER A 5 104.80 24.93 21.56
C SER A 5 103.58 24.17 21.04
N SER A 6 103.53 22.85 21.24
CA SER A 6 102.36 22.03 20.90
C SER A 6 101.16 22.37 21.78
N ALA A 7 101.39 22.53 23.10
CA ALA A 7 100.34 22.91 24.03
C ALA A 7 99.80 24.33 23.75
N ILE A 8 100.68 25.30 23.48
CA ILE A 8 100.28 26.67 23.14
C ILE A 8 99.50 26.69 21.81
N PHE A 9 99.95 25.94 20.80
CA PHE A 9 99.25 25.85 19.53
C PHE A 9 97.85 25.22 19.68
N MET A 10 97.71 24.16 20.48
CA MET A 10 96.38 23.58 20.76
C MET A 10 95.45 24.55 21.48
N ILE A 11 95.95 25.34 22.43
CA ILE A 11 95.14 26.33 23.16
C ILE A 11 94.68 27.44 22.22
N ILE A 12 95.56 27.96 21.37
CA ILE A 12 95.20 28.99 20.38
C ILE A 12 94.20 28.42 19.36
N LEU A 13 94.40 27.20 18.89
CA LEU A 13 93.47 26.52 17.99
C LEU A 13 92.10 26.34 18.65
N LEU A 14 92.04 25.94 19.93
CA LEU A 14 90.80 25.79 20.68
C LEU A 14 90.06 27.13 20.83
N ILE A 15 90.78 28.22 21.10
CA ILE A 15 90.19 29.56 21.23
C ILE A 15 89.63 30.03 19.88
N ILE A 16 90.35 29.81 18.77
CA ILE A 16 89.88 30.12 17.42
C ILE A 16 88.67 29.25 17.06
N LEU A 17 88.69 27.97 17.42
CA LEU A 17 87.59 27.06 17.15
C LEU A 17 86.32 27.50 17.90
N LEU A 18 86.45 27.86 19.18
CA LEU A 18 85.34 28.36 20.00
C LEU A 18 84.84 29.74 19.52
N SER A 19 85.74 30.64 19.11
CA SER A 19 85.35 31.98 18.65
C SER A 19 84.62 31.98 17.30
N VAL A 20 84.78 30.93 16.48
CA VAL A 20 84.04 30.76 15.23
C VAL A 20 82.80 29.88 15.41
N LEU A 21 82.89 28.78 16.17
CA LEU A 21 81.77 27.85 16.35
C LEU A 21 80.62 28.45 17.14
N ILE A 22 80.88 29.25 18.19
CA ILE A 22 79.81 29.82 19.02
C ILE A 22 78.96 30.82 18.21
N PRO A 23 79.54 31.81 17.49
CA PRO A 23 78.75 32.68 16.62
C PRO A 23 78.05 31.93 15.49
N ALA A 24 78.71 30.94 14.87
CA ALA A 24 78.08 30.12 13.82
C ALA A 24 76.87 29.33 14.35
N PHE A 25 76.98 28.74 15.55
CA PHE A 25 75.88 28.04 16.21
C PHE A 25 74.73 28.98 16.57
N LEU A 26 75.02 30.22 16.98
CA LEU A 26 74.00 31.23 17.24
C LEU A 26 73.30 31.69 15.95
N ILE A 27 74.02 31.91 14.85
CA ILE A 27 73.44 32.32 13.56
C ILE A 27 72.59 31.20 12.95
N LEU A 28 73.05 29.94 13.03
CA LEU A 28 72.32 28.78 12.52
C LEU A 28 71.04 28.48 13.32
N ASN A 29 70.98 28.88 14.61
CA ASN A 29 69.77 28.70 15.44
C ASN A 29 68.86 29.95 15.50
N SER A 30 69.37 31.14 15.16
CA SER A 30 68.59 32.39 15.17
C SER A 30 67.95 32.72 13.82
N THR A 31 68.26 31.96 12.76
CA THR A 31 67.59 32.06 11.46
C THR A 31 66.40 31.09 11.43
N PRO A 32 65.14 31.57 11.54
CA PRO A 32 63.99 30.69 11.46
C PRO A 32 63.92 30.02 10.08
N ILE A 33 63.87 28.69 10.07
CA ILE A 33 63.74 27.87 8.87
C ILE A 33 62.38 28.19 8.21
N TYR A 34 62.36 28.39 6.89
CA TYR A 34 61.14 28.72 6.12
C TYR A 34 59.96 27.77 6.40
N SER A 35 60.25 26.49 6.70
CA SER A 35 59.27 25.48 7.10
C SER A 35 58.63 25.73 8.48
N SER A 36 59.33 26.36 9.43
CA SER A 36 58.78 26.70 10.75
C SER A 36 57.90 27.94 10.68
N GLN A 37 58.24 28.92 9.83
CA GLN A 37 57.35 30.06 9.55
C GLN A 37 56.03 29.62 8.91
N GLY A 38 56.07 28.67 7.95
CA GLY A 38 54.87 28.07 7.37
C GLY A 38 54.03 27.26 8.36
N GLN A 39 54.64 26.54 9.30
CA GLN A 39 53.92 25.82 10.36
C GLN A 39 53.29 26.77 11.40
N ILE A 40 53.98 27.85 11.77
CA ILE A 40 53.47 28.85 12.72
C ILE A 40 52.33 29.67 12.07
N ALA A 41 52.47 30.07 10.81
CA ALA A 41 51.39 30.72 10.07
C ALA A 41 50.19 29.78 9.84
N GLY A 42 50.45 28.50 9.53
CA GLY A 42 49.41 27.48 9.33
C GLY A 42 48.60 27.18 10.60
N THR A 43 49.26 27.13 11.76
CA THR A 43 48.59 26.91 13.05
C THR A 43 47.74 28.12 13.48
N ALA A 44 48.21 29.35 13.25
CA ALA A 44 47.41 30.55 13.47
C ALA A 44 46.15 30.59 12.58
N TYR A 45 46.28 30.25 11.29
CA TYR A 45 45.15 30.18 10.35
C TYR A 45 44.10 29.12 10.77
N GLN A 46 44.56 27.95 11.24
CA GLN A 46 43.68 26.90 11.76
C GLN A 46 42.94 27.32 13.03
N GLN A 47 43.59 28.06 13.94
CA GLN A 47 42.95 28.59 15.13
C GLN A 47 41.86 29.60 14.78
N LEU A 48 42.10 30.49 13.83
CA LEU A 48 41.10 31.45 13.34
C LEU A 48 39.90 30.75 12.68
N GLN A 49 40.17 29.73 11.86
CA GLN A 49 39.13 28.89 11.24
C GLN A 49 38.23 28.22 12.30
N GLN A 50 38.83 27.59 13.31
CA GLN A 50 38.11 26.93 14.41
C GLN A 50 37.36 27.91 15.30
N GLN A 51 37.93 29.09 15.56
CA GLN A 51 37.25 30.14 16.33
C GLN A 51 36.01 30.66 15.60
N GLN A 52 36.13 30.98 14.30
CA GLN A 52 34.99 31.41 13.48
C GLN A 52 33.90 30.34 13.43
N GLN A 53 34.28 29.06 13.35
CA GLN A 53 33.34 27.95 13.39
C GLN A 53 32.60 27.86 14.74
N ASN A 54 33.34 27.89 15.85
CA ASN A 54 32.77 27.81 17.20
C ASN A 54 31.78 28.96 17.46
N GLN A 55 32.03 30.14 16.88
CA GLN A 55 31.14 31.28 16.97
C GLN A 55 29.80 31.04 16.25
N ILE A 56 29.86 30.49 15.03
CA ILE A 56 28.64 30.12 14.29
C ILE A 56 27.89 28.98 14.95
N PHE A 57 28.60 27.98 15.50
CA PHE A 57 27.97 26.90 16.26
C PHE A 57 27.23 27.40 17.50
N ARG A 58 27.77 28.42 18.16
CA ARG A 58 27.12 29.14 19.27
C ARG A 58 26.01 30.10 18.80
N GLY A 59 25.70 30.14 17.50
CA GLY A 59 24.64 30.99 16.94
C GLY A 59 24.99 32.48 16.96
N ASN A 60 26.27 32.84 16.83
CA ASN A 60 26.73 34.23 16.82
C ASN A 60 27.85 34.45 15.77
N PRO A 61 27.52 34.70 14.48
CA PRO A 61 26.18 34.94 13.98
C PRO A 61 25.39 33.64 13.74
N ASN A 62 24.09 33.70 13.96
CA ASN A 62 23.13 32.81 13.33
C ASN A 62 22.95 33.27 11.87
N ILE A 63 23.16 32.35 10.93
CA ILE A 63 23.14 32.63 9.51
C ILE A 63 21.94 31.87 8.92
N TYR A 64 20.96 32.60 8.42
CA TYR A 64 19.73 32.06 7.85
C TYR A 64 19.61 32.42 6.38
N TYR A 65 19.26 31.45 5.55
CA TYR A 65 18.98 31.68 4.13
C TYR A 65 17.48 31.76 3.89
N ASN A 66 16.98 32.97 3.58
CA ASN A 66 15.61 33.16 3.14
C ASN A 66 15.51 32.97 1.61
N SER A 67 14.80 31.93 1.20
CA SER A 67 14.59 31.60 -0.21
C SER A 67 13.20 32.03 -0.66
N SER A 68 12.90 33.33 -0.60
CA SER A 68 11.74 33.95 -1.25
C SER A 68 12.08 34.43 -2.67
N GLN A 69 11.11 34.96 -3.41
CA GLN A 69 11.33 35.46 -4.79
C GLN A 69 12.44 36.53 -4.88
N ASN A 70 12.76 37.20 -3.78
CA ASN A 70 13.94 38.06 -3.61
C ASN A 70 14.83 37.44 -2.51
N PRO A 71 15.65 36.43 -2.85
CA PRO A 71 16.40 35.67 -1.86
C PRO A 71 17.44 36.52 -1.14
N PHE A 72 17.71 36.23 0.13
CA PHE A 72 18.75 36.91 0.91
C PHE A 72 19.30 36.01 2.02
N ILE A 73 20.54 36.29 2.45
CA ILE A 73 21.14 35.70 3.64
C ILE A 73 21.02 36.70 4.78
N GLN A 74 20.53 36.25 5.92
CA GLN A 74 20.42 37.05 7.13
C GLN A 74 21.47 36.61 8.15
N PHE A 75 22.30 37.56 8.57
CA PHE A 75 23.22 37.40 9.69
C PHE A 75 22.59 38.03 10.93
N TYR A 76 22.51 37.26 12.01
CA TYR A 76 21.97 37.70 13.28
C TYR A 76 22.91 37.36 14.43
N TYR A 77 23.50 38.39 15.03
CA TYR A 77 24.39 38.33 16.18
C TYR A 77 23.58 38.53 17.46
N ASN A 78 23.70 37.57 18.37
CA ASN A 78 23.03 37.57 19.67
C ASN A 78 23.93 38.09 20.80
N SER A 79 25.22 38.30 20.55
CA SER A 79 26.18 38.78 21.53
C SER A 79 27.25 39.65 20.86
N LEU A 80 28.46 39.71 21.43
CA LEU A 80 29.56 40.53 20.90
C LEU A 80 29.79 40.24 19.41
N ILE A 81 29.74 41.31 18.61
CA ILE A 81 29.86 41.25 17.15
C ILE A 81 31.31 40.92 16.81
N GLN A 82 31.52 39.79 16.14
CA GLN A 82 32.80 39.44 15.55
C GLN A 82 32.70 39.56 14.02
N PRO A 83 33.64 40.27 13.36
CA PRO A 83 33.63 40.41 11.91
C PRO A 83 33.61 39.04 11.25
N PHE A 84 32.64 38.83 10.36
CA PHE A 84 32.54 37.61 9.57
C PHE A 84 32.85 37.94 8.11
N ASN A 85 34.05 37.56 7.67
CA ASN A 85 34.57 37.86 6.35
C ASN A 85 34.15 36.79 5.34
N ILE A 86 33.42 37.18 4.30
CA ILE A 86 32.93 36.34 3.23
C ILE A 86 33.78 36.60 1.98
N SER A 87 34.42 35.57 1.46
CA SER A 87 35.18 35.64 0.21
C SER A 87 34.26 35.52 -1.00
N GLN A 88 33.29 34.62 -0.97
CA GLN A 88 32.32 34.42 -2.05
C GLN A 88 31.04 33.73 -1.56
N ILE A 89 29.92 33.96 -2.24
CA ILE A 89 28.68 33.19 -2.06
C ILE A 89 28.30 32.60 -3.41
N TYR A 90 28.00 31.31 -3.45
CA TYR A 90 27.50 30.63 -4.64
C TYR A 90 26.06 30.19 -4.45
N TYR A 91 25.27 30.19 -5.53
CA TYR A 91 24.03 29.42 -5.59
C TYR A 91 24.14 28.33 -6.66
N PHE A 92 23.47 27.21 -6.45
CA PHE A 92 23.47 26.13 -7.43
C PHE A 92 22.35 26.36 -8.45
N ASN A 93 22.68 26.53 -9.74
CA ASN A 93 21.67 26.84 -10.77
C ASN A 93 20.98 25.59 -11.37
N GLY A 94 21.27 24.40 -10.84
CA GLY A 94 20.80 23.11 -11.38
C GLY A 94 21.84 22.36 -12.22
N SER A 95 22.97 22.98 -12.59
CA SER A 95 24.08 22.33 -13.29
C SER A 95 25.44 22.66 -12.69
N THR A 96 25.65 23.90 -12.26
CA THR A 96 26.90 24.39 -11.67
C THR A 96 26.64 25.38 -10.53
N TRP A 97 27.67 25.63 -9.73
CA TRP A 97 27.64 26.68 -8.71
C TRP A 97 28.06 28.01 -9.33
N VAL A 98 27.21 29.03 -9.17
CA VAL A 98 27.38 30.35 -9.79
C VAL A 98 27.72 31.38 -8.70
N PRO A 99 28.82 32.15 -8.81
CA PRO A 99 29.19 33.16 -7.83
C PRO A 99 28.18 34.32 -7.84
N THR A 100 27.97 34.95 -6.69
CA THR A 100 27.01 36.05 -6.50
C THR A 100 27.66 37.37 -6.11
N LEU A 101 28.86 37.33 -5.53
CA LEU A 101 29.58 38.51 -5.07
C LEU A 101 30.63 38.92 -6.10
N ASN A 102 30.69 40.22 -6.39
CA ASN A 102 31.74 40.82 -7.22
C ASN A 102 33.04 41.00 -6.43
N ASN A 103 32.95 41.23 -5.11
CA ASN A 103 34.07 41.42 -4.19
C ASN A 103 33.77 40.73 -2.85
N SER A 104 34.80 40.45 -2.06
CA SER A 104 34.62 39.96 -0.69
C SER A 104 33.85 40.99 0.16
N ILE A 105 33.08 40.48 1.13
CA ILE A 105 32.24 41.30 2.01
C ILE A 105 32.58 40.99 3.46
N VAL A 106 32.72 42.02 4.28
CA VAL A 106 32.82 41.88 5.73
C VAL A 106 31.44 42.12 6.35
N VAL A 107 30.97 41.14 7.12
CA VAL A 107 29.74 41.25 7.90
C VAL A 107 30.10 41.69 9.30
N PHE A 108 29.69 42.90 9.69
CA PHE A 108 30.00 43.48 10.99
C PHE A 108 28.72 43.87 11.74
N GLY A 109 27.85 42.89 11.97
CA GLY A 109 26.58 43.05 12.71
C GLY A 109 25.38 42.45 11.99
N ASN A 110 24.19 42.74 12.53
CA ASN A 110 22.93 42.23 11.97
C ASN A 110 22.69 42.84 10.60
N GLN A 111 22.77 42.02 9.55
CA GLN A 111 22.58 42.50 8.19
C GLN A 111 22.00 41.43 7.28
N LYS A 112 21.40 41.90 6.18
CA LYS A 112 20.92 41.05 5.10
C LYS A 112 21.81 41.25 3.88
N ILE A 113 22.28 40.16 3.31
CA ILE A 113 23.01 40.15 2.04
C ILE A 113 22.02 39.69 0.97
N PRO A 114 21.58 40.57 0.05
CA PRO A 114 20.69 40.19 -1.03
C PRO A 114 21.40 39.23 -1.99
N LEU A 115 20.65 38.24 -2.48
CA LEU A 115 21.11 37.30 -3.50
C LEU A 115 20.38 37.56 -4.83
N PRO A 116 20.96 37.15 -5.97
CA PRO A 116 20.27 37.20 -7.25
C PRO A 116 18.97 36.40 -7.22
N LYS A 117 17.93 36.84 -7.93
CA LYS A 117 16.63 36.14 -8.01
C LYS A 117 16.76 34.67 -8.43
N GLN A 118 17.79 34.36 -9.22
CA GLN A 118 18.13 33.01 -9.70
C GLN A 118 18.53 32.05 -8.57
N ALA A 119 18.92 32.56 -7.40
CA ALA A 119 19.17 31.73 -6.23
C ALA A 119 17.87 31.19 -5.60
N PHE A 120 16.69 31.73 -5.95
CA PHE A 120 15.41 31.29 -5.40
C PHE A 120 15.20 29.78 -5.53
N ASN A 121 14.90 29.15 -4.40
CA ASN A 121 14.65 27.73 -4.21
C ASN A 121 15.83 26.81 -4.56
N ASN A 122 17.03 27.38 -4.66
CA ASN A 122 18.28 26.68 -4.87
C ASN A 122 19.17 26.75 -3.63
N PRO A 123 19.95 25.69 -3.32
CA PRO A 123 20.89 25.72 -2.22
C PRO A 123 22.02 26.72 -2.47
N ILE A 124 22.59 27.23 -1.38
CA ILE A 124 23.69 28.20 -1.41
C ILE A 124 24.91 27.68 -0.64
N LEU A 125 26.08 28.18 -1.02
CA LEU A 125 27.36 27.89 -0.39
C LEU A 125 28.05 29.23 -0.08
N ILE A 126 28.32 29.48 1.20
CA ILE A 126 29.08 30.65 1.65
C ILE A 126 30.51 30.20 1.89
N ILE A 127 31.47 30.91 1.31
CA ILE A 127 32.90 30.70 1.55
C ILE A 127 33.41 31.90 2.37
N SER A 128 34.06 31.63 3.51
CA SER A 128 34.68 32.68 4.33
C SER A 128 36.14 32.95 3.92
N SER A 129 36.73 34.04 4.41
CA SER A 129 38.18 34.30 4.26
C SER A 129 39.05 33.28 5.00
N GLU A 130 38.51 32.66 6.05
CA GLU A 130 39.18 31.62 6.85
C GLU A 130 38.99 30.22 6.23
N ALA A 131 38.59 30.15 4.95
CA ALA A 131 38.32 28.91 4.22
C ALA A 131 37.27 28.00 4.87
N ASN A 132 36.33 28.56 5.63
CA ASN A 132 35.14 27.83 6.08
C ASN A 132 34.08 27.84 4.99
N PHE A 133 33.38 26.71 4.86
CA PHE A 133 32.26 26.56 3.93
C PHE A 133 30.96 26.34 4.72
N TYR A 134 29.95 27.13 4.40
CA TYR A 134 28.64 27.02 5.01
C TYR A 134 27.62 26.73 3.93
N PHE A 135 27.06 25.52 3.96
CA PHE A 135 26.01 25.09 3.05
C PHE A 135 24.64 25.37 3.69
N LEU A 136 23.75 26.01 2.93
CA LEU A 136 22.38 26.26 3.37
C LEU A 136 21.39 25.81 2.30
N ASN A 137 20.40 25.02 2.71
CA ASN A 137 19.23 24.72 1.90
C ASN A 137 18.24 25.90 1.95
N PRO A 138 17.32 26.00 0.97
CA PRO A 138 16.25 26.98 1.00
C PRO A 138 15.53 27.03 2.35
N ASN A 139 15.45 28.21 2.96
CA ASN A 139 14.76 28.45 4.24
C ASN A 139 15.35 27.70 5.43
N THR A 140 16.65 27.39 5.42
CA THR A 140 17.36 26.82 6.57
C THR A 140 18.39 27.78 7.16
N SER A 141 18.77 27.55 8.41
CA SER A 141 19.99 28.13 9.00
C SER A 141 21.19 27.24 8.76
N VAL A 142 22.41 27.76 8.97
CA VAL A 142 23.63 26.96 8.94
C VAL A 142 23.54 25.78 9.90
N THR A 143 23.55 24.57 9.35
CA THR A 143 23.96 23.35 10.05
C THR A 143 25.43 23.13 9.74
N THR A 144 26.31 23.31 10.72
CA THR A 144 27.77 23.26 10.52
C THR A 144 28.22 21.91 9.97
N VAL A 145 28.91 21.90 8.83
CA VAL A 145 29.84 20.82 8.49
C VAL A 145 31.24 21.33 8.83
N THR A 146 31.91 20.66 9.77
CA THR A 146 33.22 21.04 10.32
C THR A 146 34.31 20.98 9.26
N ILE A 147 34.96 22.10 8.97
CA ILE A 147 36.16 22.13 8.13
C ILE A 147 37.29 22.70 8.98
N SER A 148 37.99 21.83 9.71
CA SER A 148 39.34 22.12 10.17
C SER A 148 40.16 20.86 9.93
N GLY A 149 41.00 20.91 8.91
CA GLY A 149 41.83 19.77 8.50
C GLY A 149 43.13 19.71 9.29
N PRO A 150 43.72 18.51 9.44
CA PRO A 150 45.10 18.37 9.92
C PRO A 150 46.06 19.22 9.09
N ALA A 151 47.11 19.76 9.73
CA ALA A 151 48.10 20.61 9.05
C ALA A 151 48.64 19.96 7.77
N GLY A 152 48.68 20.73 6.67
CA GLY A 152 49.14 20.28 5.35
C GLY A 152 48.09 19.55 4.51
N LYS A 153 46.87 19.33 5.01
CA LYS A 153 45.80 18.65 4.27
C LYS A 153 44.69 19.62 3.86
N VAL A 154 44.23 19.44 2.63
CA VAL A 154 43.18 20.19 1.96
C VAL A 154 41.82 19.52 2.20
N PRO A 155 40.78 20.27 2.62
CA PRO A 155 39.43 19.73 2.80
C PRO A 155 38.70 19.57 1.46
N ILE A 156 38.11 18.39 1.28
CA ILE A 156 37.31 18.01 0.12
C ILE A 156 35.91 17.64 0.60
N TYR A 157 34.92 18.47 0.29
CA TYR A 157 33.53 18.20 0.66
C TYR A 157 32.83 17.45 -0.48
N VAL A 158 32.34 16.24 -0.20
CA VAL A 158 31.63 15.41 -1.17
C VAL A 158 30.15 15.37 -0.81
N THR A 159 29.30 15.76 -1.76
CA THR A 159 27.83 15.79 -1.60
C THR A 159 27.13 15.17 -2.82
N ALA A 160 25.83 14.96 -2.74
CA ALA A 160 25.04 14.42 -3.84
C ALA A 160 23.61 14.98 -3.89
N PHE A 161 23.12 15.18 -5.10
CA PHE A 161 21.79 15.74 -5.36
C PHE A 161 21.05 14.98 -6.46
N VAL A 162 19.73 14.97 -6.36
CA VAL A 162 18.83 14.54 -7.43
C VAL A 162 18.09 15.76 -7.99
N LEU A 163 18.18 15.93 -9.30
CA LEU A 163 17.41 16.91 -10.06
C LEU A 163 16.06 16.31 -10.45
N ASN A 164 14.97 16.89 -9.97
CA ASN A 164 13.61 16.55 -10.36
C ASN A 164 12.90 17.80 -10.92
N GLY A 165 13.00 18.00 -12.23
CA GLY A 165 12.56 19.25 -12.87
C GLY A 165 13.38 20.43 -12.33
N SER A 166 12.70 21.41 -11.74
CA SER A 166 13.33 22.59 -11.10
C SER A 166 13.69 22.39 -9.61
N LYS A 167 13.40 21.22 -9.03
CA LYS A 167 13.69 20.92 -7.62
C LYS A 167 14.99 20.14 -7.49
N VAL A 168 15.80 20.51 -6.49
CA VAL A 168 17.03 19.82 -6.10
C VAL A 168 16.77 19.11 -4.77
N ILE A 169 16.95 17.78 -4.74
CA ILE A 169 16.74 16.96 -3.54
C ILE A 169 18.12 16.49 -3.04
N PRO A 170 18.57 16.88 -1.83
CA PRO A 170 19.78 16.35 -1.24
C PRO A 170 19.62 14.88 -0.88
N ILE A 171 20.62 14.07 -1.21
CA ILE A 171 20.61 12.63 -0.99
C ILE A 171 21.94 12.16 -0.38
N SER A 172 21.90 11.03 0.32
CA SER A 172 23.08 10.36 0.86
C SER A 172 23.42 9.16 -0.03
N ILE A 173 24.62 9.17 -0.60
CA ILE A 173 25.18 8.11 -1.43
C ILE A 173 26.47 7.58 -0.80
N GLN A 174 26.74 6.28 -0.98
CA GLN A 174 28.01 5.70 -0.59
C GLN A 174 29.07 6.02 -1.65
N VAL A 175 30.12 6.74 -1.25
CA VAL A 175 31.26 7.07 -2.10
C VAL A 175 32.51 6.35 -1.62
N VAL A 176 33.38 6.01 -2.56
CA VAL A 176 34.70 5.42 -2.31
C VAL A 176 35.76 6.38 -2.81
N LEU A 177 36.60 6.86 -1.90
CA LEU A 177 37.76 7.67 -2.21
C LEU A 177 39.01 6.90 -1.76
N ALA A 178 39.84 6.49 -2.72
CA ALA A 178 40.92 5.53 -2.48
C ALA A 178 40.39 4.23 -1.81
N THR A 179 40.79 3.94 -0.56
CA THR A 179 40.32 2.77 0.22
C THR A 179 39.19 3.09 1.19
N LEU A 180 38.84 4.37 1.36
CA LEU A 180 37.84 4.81 2.33
C LEU A 180 36.47 4.83 1.69
N THR A 181 35.53 4.13 2.31
CA THR A 181 34.11 4.15 1.95
C THR A 181 33.35 4.99 2.98
N SER A 182 32.52 5.94 2.53
CA SER A 182 31.73 6.81 3.41
C SER A 182 30.44 7.25 2.74
N ASN A 183 29.44 7.64 3.53
CA ASN A 183 28.17 8.16 3.02
C ASN A 183 28.23 9.69 2.93
N THR A 184 27.71 10.26 1.85
CA THR A 184 27.61 11.72 1.69
C THR A 184 26.47 12.32 2.53
N PRO A 185 26.53 13.61 2.90
CA PRO A 185 27.68 14.50 2.73
C PRO A 185 28.86 14.11 3.62
N GLN A 186 30.08 14.11 3.06
CA GLN A 186 31.31 13.71 3.77
C GLN A 186 32.46 14.65 3.44
N ILE A 187 33.34 14.90 4.42
CA ILE A 187 34.61 15.61 4.19
C ILE A 187 35.78 14.63 4.20
N PHE A 188 36.67 14.77 3.24
CA PHE A 188 37.98 14.12 3.23
C PHE A 188 39.08 15.16 3.36
N TYR A 189 40.19 14.79 4.00
CA TYR A 189 41.37 15.63 4.13
C TYR A 189 42.52 14.99 3.37
N LEU A 190 42.90 15.60 2.24
CA LEU A 190 43.86 15.05 1.28
C LEU A 190 45.07 15.97 1.12
N ASN A 191 46.22 15.42 0.73
CA ASN A 191 47.33 16.25 0.28
C ASN A 191 47.00 16.78 -1.14
N PRO A 192 47.63 17.87 -1.61
CA PRO A 192 47.54 18.24 -3.01
C PRO A 192 47.98 17.10 -3.93
N GLY A 193 47.21 16.81 -4.98
CA GLY A 193 47.44 15.65 -5.85
C GLY A 193 46.19 15.19 -6.60
N THR A 194 46.30 14.10 -7.36
CA THR A 194 45.18 13.52 -8.13
C THR A 194 44.63 12.30 -7.42
N TYR A 195 43.31 12.23 -7.26
CA TYR A 195 42.61 11.15 -6.56
C TYR A 195 41.46 10.61 -7.42
N SER A 196 41.12 9.33 -7.24
CA SER A 196 39.93 8.72 -7.82
C SER A 196 38.82 8.64 -6.77
N ILE A 197 37.60 8.94 -7.21
CA ILE A 197 36.39 8.77 -6.42
C ILE A 197 35.34 8.05 -7.26
N ALA A 198 34.65 7.11 -6.63
CA ALA A 198 33.56 6.37 -7.25
C ALA A 198 32.30 6.44 -6.38
N ASP A 199 31.15 6.61 -7.04
CA ASP A 199 29.88 6.28 -6.44
C ASP A 199 29.73 4.75 -6.44
N LYS A 200 29.55 4.17 -5.26
CA LYS A 200 29.40 2.72 -5.08
C LYS A 200 27.95 2.26 -5.20
N ASN A 201 27.01 3.20 -5.29
CA ASN A 201 25.65 2.83 -5.64
C ASN A 201 25.57 2.34 -7.10
N SER A 202 24.47 1.68 -7.41
CA SER A 202 24.09 1.43 -8.81
C SER A 202 23.99 2.75 -9.58
N SER A 203 24.15 2.71 -10.90
CA SER A 203 23.88 3.85 -11.80
C SER A 203 22.47 4.41 -11.63
N THR A 204 21.59 3.65 -10.99
CA THR A 204 20.22 4.00 -10.68
C THR A 204 19.97 3.85 -9.18
N ILE A 205 19.41 4.88 -8.56
CA ILE A 205 19.04 4.91 -7.13
C ILE A 205 17.53 5.17 -6.98
N PHE A 206 16.97 4.72 -5.86
CA PHE A 206 15.56 4.95 -5.51
C PHE A 206 15.43 5.87 -4.30
N LEU A 207 14.50 6.82 -4.39
CA LEU A 207 14.17 7.77 -3.35
C LEU A 207 12.80 7.40 -2.75
N PRO A 208 12.75 6.50 -1.75
CA PRO A 208 11.50 5.97 -1.22
C PRO A 208 10.57 7.06 -0.67
N GLY A 209 11.13 8.09 -0.02
CA GLY A 209 10.36 9.22 0.49
C GLY A 209 9.68 10.09 -0.58
N TYR A 210 10.04 9.90 -1.86
CA TYR A 210 9.51 10.68 -2.98
C TYR A 210 8.85 9.81 -4.07
N GLY A 211 8.97 8.48 -4.01
CA GLY A 211 8.51 7.59 -5.08
C GLY A 211 9.21 7.84 -6.42
N LEU A 212 10.48 8.27 -6.39
CA LEU A 212 11.25 8.63 -7.58
C LEU A 212 12.44 7.69 -7.76
N THR A 213 12.72 7.34 -9.01
CA THR A 213 13.98 6.72 -9.43
C THR A 213 14.86 7.81 -10.01
N ALA A 214 16.16 7.74 -9.78
CA ALA A 214 17.11 8.67 -10.36
C ALA A 214 18.31 7.94 -10.97
N VAL A 215 18.78 8.41 -12.12
CA VAL A 215 19.96 7.88 -12.80
C VAL A 215 21.10 8.87 -12.68
N PHE A 216 22.29 8.36 -12.37
CA PHE A 216 23.52 9.13 -12.30
C PHE A 216 23.74 9.87 -13.63
N GLN A 217 24.02 11.17 -13.55
CA GLN A 217 24.35 11.99 -14.71
C GLN A 217 25.84 12.23 -14.78
N ASN A 218 26.38 12.89 -13.76
CA ASN A 218 27.76 13.31 -13.73
C ASN A 218 28.21 13.79 -12.34
N TRP A 219 29.52 13.86 -12.16
CA TRP A 219 30.19 14.62 -11.12
C TRP A 219 30.36 16.08 -11.54
N THR A 220 30.33 16.98 -10.57
CA THR A 220 30.68 18.40 -10.72
C THR A 220 31.62 18.83 -9.59
N ILE A 221 32.41 19.87 -9.86
CA ILE A 221 33.44 20.36 -8.94
C ILE A 221 33.38 21.89 -8.83
N VAL A 222 33.68 22.39 -7.64
CA VAL A 222 33.80 23.82 -7.33
C VAL A 222 34.97 24.04 -6.40
N GLY A 223 35.71 25.11 -6.59
CA GLY A 223 36.89 25.44 -5.79
C GLY A 223 38.18 25.13 -6.56
N TYR A 224 39.23 24.77 -5.83
CA TYR A 224 40.58 24.66 -6.38
C TYR A 224 40.90 23.22 -6.82
N GLY A 225 40.32 22.79 -7.95
CA GLY A 225 40.55 21.47 -8.55
C GLY A 225 39.88 21.29 -9.91
N ASN A 226 40.23 20.20 -10.61
CA ASN A 226 39.65 19.80 -11.90
C ASN A 226 39.12 18.37 -11.87
N LEU A 227 38.15 18.05 -12.74
CA LEU A 227 37.55 16.72 -12.90
C LEU A 227 37.91 16.10 -14.25
N ASN A 228 38.17 14.80 -14.26
CA ASN A 228 38.41 13.99 -15.45
C ASN A 228 37.32 12.92 -15.58
N SER A 229 36.65 12.85 -16.73
CA SER A 229 35.55 11.91 -17.01
C SER A 229 34.35 12.07 -16.06
N PRO A 230 33.73 13.26 -15.98
CA PRO A 230 32.67 13.53 -15.01
C PRO A 230 31.41 12.68 -15.22
N ALA A 231 31.15 12.16 -16.43
CA ALA A 231 29.93 11.39 -16.75
C ALA A 231 29.96 9.92 -16.31
N SER A 232 31.06 9.45 -15.70
CA SER A 232 31.19 8.08 -15.21
C SER A 232 30.94 8.02 -13.70
N LEU A 233 30.37 6.91 -13.21
CA LEU A 233 30.20 6.64 -11.77
C LEU A 233 31.53 6.74 -11.00
N SER A 234 32.63 6.37 -11.65
CA SER A 234 34.00 6.57 -11.18
C SER A 234 34.69 7.67 -11.99
N THR A 235 35.24 8.66 -11.30
CA THR A 235 35.94 9.82 -11.87
C THR A 235 37.26 10.06 -11.14
N SER A 236 38.15 10.84 -11.73
CA SER A 236 39.35 11.34 -11.04
C SER A 236 39.32 12.85 -10.96
N PHE A 237 39.84 13.40 -9.87
CA PHE A 237 39.90 14.83 -9.64
C PHE A 237 41.25 15.25 -9.08
N THR A 238 41.67 16.47 -9.41
CA THR A 238 42.89 17.07 -8.89
C THR A 238 42.58 18.01 -7.74
N VAL A 239 43.41 17.98 -6.70
CA VAL A 239 43.31 18.82 -5.52
C VAL A 239 44.50 19.77 -5.51
N SER A 240 44.24 21.07 -5.67
CA SER A 240 45.23 22.14 -5.45
C SER A 240 44.86 23.06 -4.28
N GLY A 241 43.62 22.98 -3.80
CA GLY A 241 43.11 23.67 -2.62
C GLY A 241 41.68 23.23 -2.29
N PRO A 242 41.01 23.87 -1.31
CA PRO A 242 39.68 23.46 -0.86
C PRO A 242 38.68 23.36 -2.02
N LEU A 243 37.89 22.27 -2.05
CA LEU A 243 36.91 22.05 -3.12
C LEU A 243 35.68 21.27 -2.66
N VAL A 244 34.59 21.44 -3.41
CA VAL A 244 33.34 20.70 -3.28
C VAL A 244 33.16 19.84 -4.50
N LEU A 245 33.00 18.54 -4.29
CA LEU A 245 32.65 17.56 -5.29
C LEU A 245 31.18 17.14 -5.12
N THR A 246 30.42 17.17 -6.20
CA THR A 246 28.98 16.90 -6.17
C THR A 246 28.61 15.83 -7.18
N ALA A 247 28.02 14.71 -6.74
CA ALA A 247 27.38 13.74 -7.62
C ALA A 247 25.97 14.22 -7.98
N ILE A 248 25.64 14.26 -9.27
CA ILE A 248 24.34 14.68 -9.78
C ILE A 248 23.60 13.47 -10.35
N TYR A 249 22.39 13.28 -9.88
CA TYR A 249 21.41 12.33 -10.40
C TYR A 249 20.25 13.07 -11.05
N LYS A 250 19.61 12.47 -12.06
CA LYS A 250 18.39 13.00 -12.69
C LYS A 250 17.23 12.06 -12.42
N ALA A 251 16.18 12.60 -11.80
CA ALA A 251 14.97 11.85 -11.51
C ALA A 251 14.17 11.59 -12.81
N TYR A 252 13.59 10.40 -12.89
CA TYR A 252 12.53 10.07 -13.83
C TYR A 252 11.58 9.06 -13.20
N THR A 253 10.35 9.04 -13.69
CA THR A 253 9.36 8.07 -13.23
C THR A 253 9.49 6.79 -14.06
N GLN A 254 10.17 5.79 -13.52
CA GLN A 254 10.18 4.47 -14.13
C GLN A 254 8.83 3.78 -13.86
N LYS A 255 8.21 3.26 -14.92
CA LYS A 255 6.96 2.49 -14.84
C LYS A 255 7.18 1.05 -15.28
N PHE A 256 6.51 0.14 -14.60
CA PHE A 256 6.52 -1.28 -14.86
C PHE A 256 5.11 -1.77 -15.11
N THR A 257 4.99 -2.66 -16.09
CA THR A 257 3.72 -3.28 -16.42
C THR A 257 3.46 -4.42 -15.45
N VAL A 258 2.51 -4.22 -14.55
CA VAL A 258 2.14 -5.16 -13.49
C VAL A 258 0.74 -5.67 -13.75
N THR A 259 0.58 -6.99 -13.83
CA THR A 259 -0.73 -7.62 -13.93
C THR A 259 -1.21 -8.00 -12.54
N ILE A 260 -2.38 -7.51 -12.14
CA ILE A 260 -2.99 -7.79 -10.85
C ILE A 260 -4.17 -8.74 -11.07
N ASN A 261 -4.04 -9.94 -10.54
CA ASN A 261 -4.92 -11.08 -10.73
C ASN A 261 -5.51 -11.55 -9.39
N THR A 262 -6.45 -12.48 -9.49
CA THR A 262 -7.00 -13.20 -8.34
C THR A 262 -6.82 -14.70 -8.51
N ASN A 263 -6.64 -15.42 -7.41
CA ASN A 263 -6.62 -16.88 -7.39
C ASN A 263 -7.59 -17.43 -6.34
N GLY A 264 -8.19 -18.59 -6.62
CA GLY A 264 -9.13 -19.25 -5.71
C GLY A 264 -10.53 -18.63 -5.63
N ILE A 265 -10.84 -17.67 -6.51
CA ILE A 265 -12.15 -17.03 -6.64
C ILE A 265 -12.61 -17.06 -8.11
N PRO A 266 -13.77 -17.67 -8.42
CA PRO A 266 -14.22 -17.88 -9.80
C PRO A 266 -14.93 -16.62 -10.35
N LEU A 267 -14.13 -15.68 -10.85
CA LEU A 267 -14.61 -14.47 -11.50
C LEU A 267 -14.87 -14.69 -13.00
N GLY A 268 -15.81 -13.91 -13.54
CA GLY A 268 -16.21 -13.94 -14.95
C GLY A 268 -17.55 -14.62 -15.13
N VAL A 269 -18.48 -13.94 -15.83
CA VAL A 269 -19.78 -14.51 -16.19
C VAL A 269 -19.55 -15.77 -17.01
N GLY A 270 -20.18 -16.88 -16.61
CA GLY A 270 -19.98 -18.16 -17.30
C GLY A 270 -18.79 -18.99 -16.81
N THR A 271 -18.01 -18.51 -15.83
CA THR A 271 -17.00 -19.35 -15.17
C THR A 271 -17.72 -20.43 -14.35
N THR A 272 -17.36 -21.67 -14.64
CA THR A 272 -18.04 -22.85 -14.13
C THR A 272 -17.18 -23.58 -13.10
N VAL A 273 -17.77 -23.91 -11.95
CA VAL A 273 -17.16 -24.77 -10.92
C VAL A 273 -18.02 -26.02 -10.77
N SER A 274 -17.42 -27.20 -10.87
CA SER A 274 -18.12 -28.46 -10.68
C SER A 274 -17.86 -29.01 -9.28
N GLY A 275 -18.88 -29.64 -8.70
CA GLY A 275 -18.75 -30.36 -7.43
C GLY A 275 -19.70 -31.55 -7.38
N SER A 276 -19.68 -32.25 -6.25
CA SER A 276 -20.63 -33.32 -5.94
C SER A 276 -21.20 -33.15 -4.56
N VAL A 277 -22.46 -33.54 -4.39
CA VAL A 277 -23.12 -33.61 -3.08
C VAL A 277 -23.57 -35.04 -2.83
N THR A 278 -23.32 -35.51 -1.62
CA THR A 278 -23.74 -36.81 -1.11
C THR A 278 -24.69 -36.56 0.04
N LEU A 279 -25.92 -37.06 -0.03
CA LEU A 279 -26.84 -37.05 1.11
C LEU A 279 -27.12 -38.47 1.57
N SER A 280 -26.95 -38.69 2.88
CA SER A 280 -27.34 -39.92 3.57
C SER A 280 -28.83 -39.84 3.86
N HIS A 281 -29.62 -40.65 3.16
CA HIS A 281 -31.03 -40.83 3.48
C HIS A 281 -31.14 -41.63 4.78
N GLY A 282 -32.08 -41.25 5.66
CA GLY A 282 -32.33 -41.96 6.91
C GLY A 282 -32.35 -43.48 6.72
N ASN A 283 -31.53 -44.17 7.51
CA ASN A 283 -31.37 -45.63 7.69
C ASN A 283 -31.39 -46.57 6.44
N ARG A 284 -31.34 -46.05 5.21
CA ARG A 284 -31.13 -46.84 3.99
C ARG A 284 -29.91 -46.31 3.26
N ASN A 285 -28.86 -47.12 3.24
CA ASN A 285 -27.61 -46.93 2.49
C ASN A 285 -27.85 -46.95 0.97
N SER A 286 -28.53 -45.93 0.46
CA SER A 286 -28.71 -45.69 -0.98
C SER A 286 -28.43 -44.22 -1.28
N GLY A 287 -27.22 -43.77 -0.97
CA GLY A 287 -26.75 -42.43 -1.30
C GLY A 287 -26.21 -42.37 -2.72
N GLY A 288 -26.94 -41.70 -3.62
CA GLY A 288 -26.42 -41.35 -4.96
C GLY A 288 -25.62 -40.05 -4.89
N ASN A 289 -24.41 -40.04 -5.46
CA ASN A 289 -23.64 -38.81 -5.66
C ASN A 289 -24.15 -38.06 -6.87
N ILE A 290 -24.72 -36.87 -6.68
CA ILE A 290 -25.13 -36.01 -7.80
C ILE A 290 -24.06 -34.94 -8.04
N LYS A 291 -23.68 -34.79 -9.31
CA LYS A 291 -22.78 -33.73 -9.75
C LYS A 291 -23.57 -32.44 -9.92
N TYR A 292 -22.98 -31.33 -9.51
CA TYR A 292 -23.52 -30.01 -9.76
C TYR A 292 -22.50 -29.12 -10.45
N THR A 293 -23.03 -28.07 -11.07
CA THR A 293 -22.32 -27.10 -11.88
C THR A 293 -22.76 -25.70 -11.41
N LEU A 294 -21.82 -24.91 -10.93
CA LEU A 294 -22.03 -23.53 -10.48
C LEU A 294 -21.53 -22.56 -11.54
N THR A 295 -22.41 -21.69 -12.04
CA THR A 295 -22.03 -20.66 -13.02
C THR A 295 -22.02 -19.29 -12.34
N SER A 296 -20.86 -18.66 -12.28
CA SER A 296 -20.68 -17.37 -11.61
C SER A 296 -21.48 -16.26 -12.28
N LEU A 297 -22.17 -15.46 -11.46
CA LEU A 297 -22.86 -14.23 -11.89
C LEU A 297 -21.99 -12.97 -11.71
N ASN A 298 -20.88 -13.07 -10.97
CA ASN A 298 -19.98 -11.95 -10.71
C ASN A 298 -18.86 -11.89 -11.75
N SER A 299 -18.72 -10.75 -12.43
CA SER A 299 -17.67 -10.54 -13.44
C SER A 299 -16.34 -10.06 -12.85
N THR A 300 -16.38 -9.25 -11.79
CA THR A 300 -15.22 -8.55 -11.23
C THR A 300 -15.27 -8.47 -9.70
N ILE A 301 -14.14 -8.08 -9.10
CA ILE A 301 -14.04 -7.61 -7.72
C ILE A 301 -13.41 -6.21 -7.65
N PRO A 302 -13.80 -5.35 -6.69
CA PRO A 302 -13.15 -4.08 -6.47
C PRO A 302 -11.82 -4.29 -5.73
N VAL A 303 -10.75 -3.66 -6.20
CA VAL A 303 -9.42 -3.66 -5.56
C VAL A 303 -8.92 -2.22 -5.46
N ILE A 304 -8.45 -1.82 -4.29
CA ILE A 304 -7.91 -0.47 -4.08
C ILE A 304 -6.39 -0.53 -4.26
N ILE A 305 -5.85 0.28 -5.16
CA ILE A 305 -4.42 0.38 -5.45
C ILE A 305 -4.03 1.84 -5.33
N ASP A 306 -3.17 2.16 -4.37
CA ASP A 306 -2.74 3.53 -4.04
C ASP A 306 -3.93 4.51 -3.97
N ASN A 307 -4.94 4.14 -3.19
CA ASN A 307 -6.19 4.88 -2.98
C ASN A 307 -7.11 5.05 -4.22
N LYS A 308 -6.89 4.27 -5.28
CA LYS A 308 -7.79 4.22 -6.44
C LYS A 308 -8.44 2.85 -6.58
N THR A 309 -9.74 2.83 -6.83
CA THR A 309 -10.50 1.58 -6.99
C THR A 309 -10.43 1.12 -8.45
N TYR A 310 -10.10 -0.16 -8.64
CA TYR A 310 -10.08 -0.84 -9.94
C TYR A 310 -10.97 -2.09 -9.88
N GLN A 311 -11.49 -2.50 -11.04
CA GLN A 311 -12.32 -3.71 -11.17
C GLN A 311 -11.48 -4.85 -11.76
N VAL A 312 -11.19 -5.86 -10.96
CA VAL A 312 -10.36 -7.02 -11.35
C VAL A 312 -11.25 -8.18 -11.76
N GLY A 313 -11.13 -8.63 -13.02
CA GLY A 313 -11.89 -9.76 -13.58
C GLY A 313 -11.07 -11.04 -13.74
N LYS A 314 -11.61 -12.00 -14.49
CA LYS A 314 -10.99 -13.32 -14.75
C LYS A 314 -9.55 -13.26 -15.28
N GLY A 315 -9.27 -12.31 -16.18
CA GLY A 315 -7.94 -12.10 -16.75
C GLY A 315 -7.07 -11.11 -15.95
N GLY A 316 -7.56 -10.65 -14.81
CA GLY A 316 -6.97 -9.56 -14.03
C GLY A 316 -7.09 -8.19 -14.67
N ILE A 317 -6.22 -7.28 -14.20
CA ILE A 317 -6.00 -5.96 -14.78
C ILE A 317 -4.52 -5.74 -14.99
N GLN A 318 -4.15 -5.01 -16.04
CA GLN A 318 -2.79 -4.59 -16.29
C GLN A 318 -2.65 -3.10 -15.96
N LEU A 319 -1.72 -2.77 -15.07
CA LEU A 319 -1.44 -1.39 -14.66
C LEU A 319 0.04 -1.06 -14.85
N ASN A 320 0.32 0.22 -15.07
CA ASN A 320 1.69 0.73 -15.09
C ASN A 320 2.03 1.34 -13.73
N LEU A 321 2.55 0.51 -12.83
CA LEU A 321 2.98 0.91 -11.49
C LEU A 321 4.39 1.49 -11.53
N THR A 322 4.72 2.38 -10.61
CA THR A 322 6.06 2.96 -10.52
C THR A 322 7.03 1.98 -9.88
N TYR A 323 8.33 2.25 -9.98
CA TYR A 323 9.30 1.60 -9.10
C TYR A 323 8.99 1.98 -7.64
N GLY A 324 8.98 1.01 -6.73
CA GLY A 324 8.87 1.27 -5.29
C GLY A 324 7.71 0.55 -4.60
N TYR A 325 7.33 1.05 -3.43
CA TYR A 325 6.26 0.49 -2.62
C TYR A 325 4.88 0.91 -3.14
N HIS A 326 3.96 -0.04 -3.17
CA HIS A 326 2.57 0.14 -3.57
C HIS A 326 1.65 -0.58 -2.58
N ILE A 327 0.50 0.03 -2.32
CA ILE A 327 -0.53 -0.55 -1.46
C ILE A 327 -1.63 -1.12 -2.35
N ILE A 328 -1.86 -2.44 -2.26
CA ILE A 328 -2.86 -3.19 -3.01
C ILE A 328 -3.78 -3.90 -2.01
N GLN A 329 -5.01 -3.42 -1.90
CA GLN A 329 -6.00 -3.87 -0.94
C GLN A 329 -7.14 -4.59 -1.66
N PHE A 330 -7.16 -5.91 -1.48
CA PHE A 330 -8.29 -6.76 -1.84
C PHE A 330 -9.34 -6.77 -0.72
N PRO A 331 -10.64 -6.94 -1.05
CA PRO A 331 -11.69 -7.12 -0.04
C PRO A 331 -11.40 -8.31 0.86
N SER A 332 -11.50 -8.14 2.18
CA SER A 332 -11.24 -9.25 3.12
C SER A 332 -12.21 -10.43 2.92
N TYR A 333 -13.45 -10.12 2.52
CA TYR A 333 -14.46 -11.09 2.13
C TYR A 333 -15.15 -10.64 0.84
N TYR A 334 -15.51 -11.60 -0.01
CA TYR A 334 -16.28 -11.34 -1.22
C TYR A 334 -17.28 -12.45 -1.50
N ASN A 335 -18.53 -12.07 -1.75
CA ASN A 335 -19.61 -13.01 -2.07
C ASN A 335 -19.74 -13.15 -3.59
N ILE A 336 -19.70 -14.39 -4.08
CA ILE A 336 -20.08 -14.70 -5.46
C ILE A 336 -21.40 -15.45 -5.46
N THR A 337 -22.33 -14.97 -6.29
CA THR A 337 -23.60 -15.63 -6.54
C THR A 337 -23.48 -16.53 -7.75
N PHE A 338 -24.02 -17.74 -7.67
CA PHE A 338 -23.97 -18.75 -8.72
C PHE A 338 -25.37 -19.19 -9.13
N ASN A 339 -25.56 -19.37 -10.43
CA ASN A 339 -26.61 -20.25 -10.92
C ASN A 339 -26.21 -21.69 -10.62
N TYR A 340 -27.14 -22.45 -10.04
CA TYR A 340 -26.91 -23.82 -9.62
C TYR A 340 -27.62 -24.79 -10.57
N THR A 341 -26.86 -25.68 -11.20
CA THR A 341 -27.39 -26.73 -12.07
C THR A 341 -26.97 -28.08 -11.53
N SER A 342 -27.89 -29.02 -11.33
CA SER A 342 -27.58 -30.41 -10.99
C SER A 342 -28.05 -31.35 -12.11
N PRO A 343 -27.23 -31.61 -13.14
CA PRO A 343 -27.58 -32.55 -14.20
C PRO A 343 -27.90 -33.94 -13.62
N GLY A 344 -29.09 -34.46 -13.92
CA GLY A 344 -29.57 -35.73 -13.36
C GLY A 344 -30.12 -35.64 -11.92
N GLY A 345 -30.19 -34.43 -11.34
CA GLY A 345 -30.90 -34.16 -10.09
C GLY A 345 -32.37 -33.80 -10.32
N TYR A 346 -33.06 -33.39 -9.26
CA TYR A 346 -34.50 -33.07 -9.29
C TYR A 346 -34.83 -31.72 -9.93
N PHE A 347 -33.85 -30.84 -10.12
CA PHE A 347 -34.06 -29.55 -10.75
C PHE A 347 -34.03 -29.67 -12.28
N SER A 348 -35.18 -29.50 -12.93
CA SER A 348 -35.31 -29.55 -14.40
C SER A 348 -34.70 -28.35 -15.12
N LYS A 349 -34.43 -27.26 -14.40
CA LYS A 349 -33.79 -26.03 -14.89
C LYS A 349 -32.78 -25.52 -13.85
N PRO A 350 -31.74 -24.76 -14.27
CA PRO A 350 -30.84 -24.11 -13.33
C PRO A 350 -31.59 -23.22 -12.34
N LEU A 351 -31.30 -23.35 -11.04
CA LEU A 351 -31.78 -22.39 -10.05
C LEU A 351 -30.93 -21.13 -10.12
N LEU A 352 -31.56 -20.03 -10.56
CA LEU A 352 -30.91 -18.73 -10.65
C LEU A 352 -30.54 -18.22 -9.25
N GLY A 353 -29.26 -17.94 -9.05
CA GLY A 353 -28.74 -17.58 -7.73
C GLY A 353 -28.87 -18.72 -6.69
N GLY A 354 -28.91 -19.98 -7.10
CA GLY A 354 -29.09 -21.11 -6.20
C GLY A 354 -28.06 -21.20 -5.06
N GLN A 355 -26.86 -20.65 -5.23
CA GLN A 355 -25.82 -20.64 -4.21
C GLN A 355 -25.11 -19.28 -4.13
N ILE A 356 -24.79 -18.83 -2.92
CA ILE A 356 -23.81 -17.77 -2.66
C ILE A 356 -22.62 -18.39 -1.94
N THR A 357 -21.41 -18.19 -2.48
CA THR A 357 -20.17 -18.56 -1.79
C THR A 357 -19.44 -17.31 -1.34
N CYS A 358 -19.19 -17.22 -0.04
CA CYS A 358 -18.31 -16.23 0.56
C CYS A 358 -16.87 -16.73 0.48
N TYR A 359 -16.01 -15.92 -0.12
CA TYR A 359 -14.57 -16.15 -0.22
C TYR A 359 -13.85 -15.24 0.76
N ARG A 360 -12.86 -15.76 1.48
CA ARG A 360 -12.00 -15.00 2.37
C ARG A 360 -10.63 -14.81 1.75
N TYR A 361 -10.17 -13.57 1.74
CA TYR A 361 -8.83 -13.20 1.30
C TYR A 361 -7.76 -13.78 2.24
N THR A 362 -6.71 -14.36 1.68
CA THR A 362 -5.63 -15.02 2.45
C THR A 362 -4.27 -14.33 2.30
N GLY A 363 -4.09 -13.46 1.30
CA GLY A 363 -2.88 -12.67 1.13
C GLY A 363 -2.46 -12.47 -0.33
N LEU A 364 -1.40 -11.68 -0.51
CA LEU A 364 -0.77 -11.46 -1.80
C LEU A 364 0.29 -12.52 -2.08
N SER A 365 0.45 -12.87 -3.35
CA SER A 365 1.61 -13.59 -3.85
C SER A 365 2.12 -12.96 -5.15
N SER A 366 3.40 -13.15 -5.44
CA SER A 366 3.99 -12.83 -6.75
C SER A 366 4.71 -14.03 -7.31
N SER A 367 4.67 -14.19 -8.62
CA SER A 367 5.39 -15.23 -9.36
C SER A 367 6.77 -14.77 -9.84
N THR A 368 7.23 -13.59 -9.45
CA THR A 368 8.49 -13.00 -9.93
C THR A 368 9.33 -12.49 -8.78
N ASN A 369 10.67 -12.56 -8.91
CA ASN A 369 11.58 -11.91 -7.95
C ASN A 369 11.65 -10.38 -8.10
N LYS A 370 11.03 -9.84 -9.16
CA LYS A 370 10.95 -8.40 -9.44
C LYS A 370 9.86 -7.69 -8.63
N ILE A 371 8.96 -8.45 -8.00
CA ILE A 371 7.93 -7.91 -7.12
C ILE A 371 7.99 -8.68 -5.80
N SER A 372 8.24 -7.97 -4.71
CA SER A 372 8.31 -8.55 -3.37
C SER A 372 7.04 -8.21 -2.58
N VAL A 373 6.40 -9.21 -1.99
CA VAL A 373 5.29 -8.97 -1.05
C VAL A 373 5.89 -8.73 0.33
N VAL A 374 5.69 -7.53 0.86
CA VAL A 374 6.33 -7.07 2.11
C VAL A 374 5.37 -7.13 3.29
N GLY A 375 4.06 -7.00 3.01
CA GLY A 375 3.00 -7.15 4.00
C GLY A 375 1.72 -7.69 3.38
N THR A 376 0.64 -7.70 4.16
CA THR A 376 -0.68 -8.23 3.73
C THR A 376 -1.26 -7.49 2.53
N TYR A 377 -0.92 -6.21 2.37
CA TYR A 377 -1.38 -5.31 1.30
C TYR A 377 -0.24 -4.54 0.64
N GLU A 378 1.00 -4.76 1.04
CA GLU A 378 2.13 -3.94 0.60
C GLU A 378 3.05 -4.78 -0.29
N VAL A 379 3.37 -4.22 -1.45
CA VAL A 379 4.30 -4.82 -2.41
C VAL A 379 5.38 -3.82 -2.78
N PHE A 380 6.57 -4.32 -3.05
CA PHE A 380 7.66 -3.56 -3.63
C PHE A 380 7.84 -3.98 -5.09
N VAL A 381 7.70 -3.04 -6.02
CA VAL A 381 7.81 -3.25 -7.47
C VAL A 381 9.18 -2.75 -7.96
N ASN A 382 10.01 -3.69 -8.42
CA ASN A 382 11.32 -3.46 -9.04
C ASN A 382 11.32 -3.85 -10.53
N GLY A 383 10.18 -4.30 -11.05
CA GLY A 383 10.06 -4.71 -12.43
C GLY A 383 8.66 -5.17 -12.81
N SER A 384 8.45 -5.38 -14.10
CA SER A 384 7.21 -5.96 -14.62
C SER A 384 7.00 -7.38 -14.10
N GLY A 385 5.75 -7.73 -13.81
CA GLY A 385 5.42 -9.03 -13.23
C GLY A 385 3.95 -9.14 -12.87
N ASN A 386 3.62 -10.18 -12.10
CA ASN A 386 2.25 -10.47 -11.69
C ASN A 386 2.13 -10.41 -10.17
N ILE A 387 0.99 -9.89 -9.71
CA ILE A 387 0.57 -9.88 -8.31
C ILE A 387 -0.77 -10.58 -8.25
N THR A 388 -0.93 -11.52 -7.32
CA THR A 388 -2.14 -12.32 -7.19
C THR A 388 -2.71 -12.15 -5.79
N GLY A 389 -3.97 -11.71 -5.71
CA GLY A 389 -4.76 -11.77 -4.49
C GLY A 389 -5.37 -13.17 -4.33
N ASN A 390 -4.99 -13.87 -3.26
CA ASN A 390 -5.41 -15.25 -3.03
C ASN A 390 -6.67 -15.28 -2.15
N TYR A 391 -7.60 -16.15 -2.50
CA TYR A 391 -8.84 -16.37 -1.79
C TYR A 391 -9.06 -17.86 -1.54
N ASN A 392 -9.71 -18.17 -0.43
CA ASN A 392 -10.23 -19.50 -0.15
C ASN A 392 -11.74 -19.42 0.11
N VAL A 393 -12.46 -20.51 -0.16
CA VAL A 393 -13.86 -20.65 0.25
C VAL A 393 -13.93 -20.53 1.77
N PHE A 394 -14.79 -19.64 2.25
CA PHE A 394 -15.05 -19.45 3.68
C PHE A 394 -16.38 -20.06 4.10
N GLN A 395 -17.45 -19.74 3.37
CA GLN A 395 -18.79 -20.21 3.72
C GLN A 395 -19.69 -20.28 2.48
N ASN A 396 -20.49 -21.33 2.37
CA ASN A 396 -21.56 -21.41 1.37
C ASN A 396 -22.91 -21.07 2.01
N TYR A 397 -23.79 -20.51 1.19
CA TYR A 397 -25.19 -20.27 1.48
C TYR A 397 -26.02 -20.80 0.32
N TYR A 398 -27.12 -21.48 0.63
CA TYR A 398 -28.01 -22.07 -0.37
C TYR A 398 -29.34 -21.35 -0.37
N LEU A 399 -29.88 -21.18 -1.57
CA LEU A 399 -31.21 -20.64 -1.78
C LEU A 399 -32.25 -21.67 -1.35
N VAL A 400 -33.14 -21.26 -0.46
CA VAL A 400 -34.40 -21.95 -0.15
C VAL A 400 -35.52 -21.15 -0.78
N ILE A 401 -36.30 -21.81 -1.63
CA ILE A 401 -37.50 -21.28 -2.24
C ILE A 401 -38.69 -21.88 -1.51
N ALA A 402 -39.54 -21.07 -0.89
CA ALA A 402 -40.76 -21.52 -0.23
C ALA A 402 -41.99 -21.10 -1.04
N GLU A 403 -42.82 -22.07 -1.39
CA GLU A 403 -44.02 -21.91 -2.22
C GLU A 403 -45.22 -22.51 -1.49
N ASN A 404 -46.37 -21.86 -1.64
CA ASN A 404 -47.65 -22.35 -1.11
C ASN A 404 -48.61 -22.57 -2.26
N TYR A 405 -49.11 -23.80 -2.39
CA TYR A 405 -50.00 -24.24 -3.45
C TYR A 405 -51.38 -24.56 -2.86
N PHE A 406 -52.35 -23.79 -3.31
CA PHE A 406 -53.73 -23.89 -2.85
C PHE A 406 -54.61 -24.46 -3.97
N TYR A 407 -55.45 -25.43 -3.63
CA TYR A 407 -56.42 -25.98 -4.56
C TYR A 407 -57.69 -26.43 -3.84
N PHE A 408 -58.76 -26.59 -4.62
CA PHE A 408 -59.99 -27.23 -4.15
C PHE A 408 -59.92 -28.75 -4.34
N PRO A 409 -60.70 -29.52 -3.58
CA PRO A 409 -60.82 -30.96 -3.77
C PRO A 409 -61.15 -31.33 -5.22
N ASN A 410 -60.71 -32.50 -5.66
CA ASN A 410 -60.96 -32.94 -7.03
C ASN A 410 -62.46 -32.96 -7.36
N GLY A 411 -62.84 -32.40 -8.52
CA GLY A 411 -64.25 -32.25 -8.93
C GLY A 411 -64.98 -31.08 -8.25
N VAL A 412 -64.26 -30.25 -7.49
CA VAL A 412 -64.79 -29.07 -6.81
C VAL A 412 -64.16 -27.80 -7.36
N TRP A 413 -64.97 -26.78 -7.63
CA TRP A 413 -64.45 -25.44 -7.98
C TRP A 413 -65.38 -24.33 -7.49
N ALA A 414 -64.78 -23.19 -7.14
CA ALA A 414 -65.54 -21.99 -6.84
C ALA A 414 -66.15 -21.41 -8.11
N VAL A 415 -67.48 -21.25 -8.11
CA VAL A 415 -68.23 -20.63 -9.21
C VAL A 415 -68.42 -19.14 -8.95
N LYS A 416 -68.62 -18.75 -7.69
CA LYS A 416 -68.76 -17.36 -7.26
C LYS A 416 -68.32 -17.24 -5.81
N ASN A 417 -67.69 -16.12 -5.47
CA ASN A 417 -67.32 -15.78 -4.10
C ASN A 417 -67.53 -14.27 -3.85
N SER A 418 -67.62 -13.89 -2.58
CA SER A 418 -67.55 -12.49 -2.14
C SER A 418 -66.16 -12.09 -1.67
N THR A 419 -65.23 -13.03 -1.59
CA THR A 419 -63.83 -12.84 -1.16
C THR A 419 -62.86 -13.57 -2.11
N PRO A 420 -61.62 -13.09 -2.32
CA PRO A 420 -60.71 -13.63 -3.34
C PRO A 420 -60.16 -15.05 -3.08
N VAL A 421 -60.89 -16.13 -3.36
CA VAL A 421 -60.41 -17.50 -3.01
C VAL A 421 -59.20 -17.99 -3.82
N ASN A 422 -59.00 -17.48 -5.04
CA ASN A 422 -57.95 -17.96 -5.96
C ASN A 422 -56.91 -16.90 -6.35
N ILE A 423 -56.91 -15.73 -5.70
CA ILE A 423 -55.85 -14.72 -5.84
C ILE A 423 -55.66 -13.97 -4.54
N SER A 424 -54.44 -14.01 -4.01
CA SER A 424 -53.93 -13.14 -2.94
C SER A 424 -54.68 -13.19 -1.60
N ILE A 425 -55.17 -14.34 -1.16
CA ILE A 425 -55.47 -14.51 0.27
C ILE A 425 -54.31 -15.23 0.95
N ALA A 426 -53.67 -14.43 1.81
CA ALA A 426 -52.64 -14.73 2.77
C ALA A 426 -53.12 -15.61 3.92
N GLY A 427 -52.41 -16.69 4.22
CA GLY A 427 -52.55 -17.29 5.55
C GLY A 427 -51.73 -18.53 5.85
N GLN A 428 -51.13 -19.16 4.84
CA GLN A 428 -50.40 -20.39 5.06
C GLN A 428 -48.92 -20.13 5.02
N LEU A 429 -48.27 -20.36 6.15
CA LEU A 429 -46.86 -20.22 6.30
C LEU A 429 -46.36 -21.38 7.14
N LEU A 430 -45.16 -21.86 6.84
CA LEU A 430 -44.48 -22.86 7.65
C LEU A 430 -43.72 -22.12 8.74
N GLN A 431 -44.10 -22.34 10.00
CA GLN A 431 -43.25 -21.90 11.11
C GLN A 431 -42.08 -22.87 11.22
N VAL A 432 -40.88 -22.31 11.13
CA VAL A 432 -39.65 -23.08 11.14
C VAL A 432 -38.75 -22.60 12.26
N GLN A 433 -38.36 -23.54 13.11
CA GLN A 433 -37.32 -23.37 14.10
C GLN A 433 -35.96 -23.58 13.43
N ILE A 434 -35.06 -22.60 13.58
CA ILE A 434 -33.66 -22.77 13.21
C ILE A 434 -32.97 -23.50 14.36
N MET A 435 -32.59 -24.76 14.14
CA MET A 435 -32.01 -25.61 15.17
C MET A 435 -30.67 -25.05 15.65
N GLY A 436 -30.39 -25.21 16.96
CA GLY A 436 -29.21 -24.62 17.60
C GLY A 436 -29.35 -23.12 17.89
N THR A 437 -30.50 -22.51 17.61
CA THR A 437 -30.84 -21.13 17.99
C THR A 437 -32.24 -21.08 18.61
N ASN A 438 -32.61 -19.95 19.22
CA ASN A 438 -33.99 -19.68 19.66
C ASN A 438 -34.82 -18.95 18.58
N GLN A 439 -34.33 -18.88 17.34
CA GLN A 439 -34.99 -18.12 16.28
C GLN A 439 -36.06 -18.97 15.58
N GLN A 440 -37.26 -18.42 15.52
CA GLN A 440 -38.35 -18.92 14.70
C GLN A 440 -38.60 -17.95 13.58
N ILE A 441 -38.70 -18.50 12.38
CA ILE A 441 -39.05 -17.77 11.18
C ILE A 441 -40.26 -18.41 10.55
N VAL A 442 -40.83 -17.71 9.58
CA VAL A 442 -42.03 -18.12 8.89
C VAL A 442 -41.69 -18.15 7.41
N LEU A 443 -41.89 -19.31 6.77
CA LEU A 443 -41.55 -19.55 5.37
C LEU A 443 -42.81 -19.69 4.52
N GLY A 444 -42.77 -19.12 3.32
CA GLY A 444 -43.83 -19.15 2.32
C GLY A 444 -44.32 -17.74 1.98
N ASN A 445 -44.71 -17.53 0.73
CA ASN A 445 -45.37 -16.28 0.37
C ASN A 445 -46.86 -16.37 0.69
N ILE A 446 -47.40 -15.27 1.20
CA ILE A 446 -48.83 -15.11 1.42
C ILE A 446 -49.66 -15.12 0.12
N LYS A 447 -49.04 -14.93 -1.04
CA LYS A 447 -49.70 -15.03 -2.34
C LYS A 447 -49.47 -16.43 -2.94
N ASN A 448 -50.56 -17.08 -3.34
CA ASN A 448 -50.52 -18.35 -4.05
C ASN A 448 -49.59 -18.27 -5.29
N TYR A 449 -48.79 -19.31 -5.51
CA TYR A 449 -47.81 -19.43 -6.60
C TYR A 449 -46.73 -18.33 -6.67
N VAL A 450 -46.54 -17.54 -5.60
CA VAL A 450 -45.42 -16.60 -5.51
C VAL A 450 -44.32 -17.22 -4.65
N PRO A 451 -43.11 -17.43 -5.18
CA PRO A 451 -42.01 -17.95 -4.38
C PRO A 451 -41.47 -16.91 -3.41
N GLU A 452 -41.27 -17.29 -2.15
CA GLU A 452 -40.36 -16.61 -1.24
C GLU A 452 -38.94 -17.17 -1.40
N LYS A 453 -37.91 -16.30 -1.39
CA LYS A 453 -36.51 -16.68 -1.60
C LYS A 453 -35.66 -16.22 -0.43
N ILE A 454 -35.05 -17.16 0.29
CA ILE A 454 -34.20 -16.89 1.45
C ILE A 454 -32.90 -17.69 1.33
N TYR A 455 -31.77 -17.11 1.75
CA TYR A 455 -30.49 -17.80 1.81
C TYR A 455 -30.20 -18.29 3.21
N PHE A 456 -29.86 -19.57 3.33
CA PHE A 456 -29.41 -20.16 4.58
C PHE A 456 -27.96 -20.61 4.46
N LYS A 457 -27.23 -20.52 5.57
CA LYS A 457 -25.87 -21.03 5.68
C LYS A 457 -25.87 -22.54 5.43
N GLN A 458 -24.89 -23.06 4.69
CA GLN A 458 -24.71 -24.50 4.53
C GLN A 458 -24.65 -25.20 5.89
N GLY A 459 -25.36 -26.32 6.01
CA GLY A 459 -25.48 -27.10 7.25
C GLY A 459 -26.53 -26.56 8.22
N THR A 460 -27.29 -25.52 7.85
CA THR A 460 -28.43 -25.07 8.67
C THR A 460 -29.46 -26.19 8.73
N GLU A 461 -29.94 -26.44 9.95
CA GLU A 461 -31.01 -27.39 10.23
C GLU A 461 -32.31 -26.63 10.51
N LEU A 462 -33.34 -26.95 9.75
CA LEU A 462 -34.66 -26.33 9.84
C LEU A 462 -35.67 -27.37 10.30
N GLN A 463 -36.33 -27.12 11.42
CA GLN A 463 -37.42 -27.95 11.89
C GLN A 463 -38.75 -27.23 11.68
N ILE A 464 -39.64 -27.80 10.88
CA ILE A 464 -41.01 -27.27 10.76
C ILE A 464 -41.74 -27.63 12.05
N VAL A 465 -42.14 -26.59 12.80
CA VAL A 465 -42.79 -26.73 14.12
C VAL A 465 -44.29 -26.48 14.06
N ASN A 466 -44.75 -25.74 13.06
CA ASN A 466 -46.17 -25.49 12.85
C ASN A 466 -46.45 -25.25 11.36
N ASP A 467 -47.63 -25.66 10.91
CA ASP A 467 -48.16 -25.33 9.59
C ASP A 467 -49.45 -24.53 9.81
N TYR A 468 -49.40 -23.24 9.49
CA TYR A 468 -50.53 -22.35 9.77
C TYR A 468 -51.70 -22.65 8.83
N SER A 469 -52.88 -22.89 9.41
CA SER A 469 -54.14 -22.96 8.68
C SER A 469 -54.83 -21.58 8.65
N LEU A 470 -55.63 -21.35 7.61
CA LEU A 470 -56.40 -20.12 7.46
C LEU A 470 -57.90 -20.44 7.32
N ALA A 471 -58.72 -19.67 8.02
CA ALA A 471 -60.17 -19.63 7.81
C ALA A 471 -60.56 -18.37 7.03
N LEU A 472 -61.42 -18.56 6.04
CA LEU A 472 -62.07 -17.50 5.28
C LEU A 472 -63.56 -17.51 5.51
N TYR A 473 -64.11 -16.34 5.80
CA TYR A 473 -65.54 -16.14 6.00
C TYR A 473 -66.11 -15.28 4.87
N GLY A 474 -67.26 -15.68 4.33
CA GLY A 474 -67.87 -15.04 3.18
C GLY A 474 -68.91 -15.93 2.52
N ASN A 475 -69.55 -15.44 1.46
CA ASN A 475 -70.52 -16.23 0.71
C ASN A 475 -69.80 -16.95 -0.43
N PHE A 476 -69.67 -18.27 -0.33
CA PHE A 476 -68.99 -19.12 -1.29
C PHE A 476 -69.97 -20.04 -2.00
N THR A 477 -70.05 -19.91 -3.32
CA THR A 477 -70.81 -20.81 -4.18
C THR A 477 -69.86 -21.84 -4.78
N ILE A 478 -69.95 -23.08 -4.30
CA ILE A 478 -69.06 -24.17 -4.67
C ILE A 478 -69.83 -25.18 -5.52
N TYR A 479 -69.32 -25.49 -6.70
CA TYR A 479 -69.84 -26.60 -7.50
C TYR A 479 -69.12 -27.88 -7.10
N ILE A 480 -69.88 -28.93 -6.83
CA ILE A 480 -69.40 -30.24 -6.42
C ILE A 480 -69.90 -31.25 -7.44
N TYR A 481 -68.96 -31.91 -8.12
CA TYR A 481 -69.25 -33.04 -8.97
C TYR A 481 -68.82 -34.33 -8.27
N THR A 482 -69.79 -35.19 -7.96
CA THR A 482 -69.49 -36.58 -7.55
C THR A 482 -69.99 -37.53 -8.62
N LYS A 483 -69.25 -38.63 -8.85
CA LYS A 483 -69.60 -39.67 -9.83
C LYS A 483 -70.99 -40.29 -9.60
N HIS A 484 -71.58 -40.10 -8.41
CA HIS A 484 -72.83 -40.73 -8.00
C HIS A 484 -74.04 -39.78 -7.85
N GLN A 485 -73.85 -38.45 -7.80
CA GLN A 485 -74.96 -37.50 -7.56
C GLN A 485 -75.14 -36.43 -8.66
N GLY A 486 -74.38 -36.48 -9.75
CA GLY A 486 -74.34 -35.40 -10.72
C GLY A 486 -73.72 -34.13 -10.15
N GLY A 487 -73.71 -33.05 -10.92
CA GLY A 487 -73.17 -31.76 -10.50
C GLY A 487 -74.17 -30.96 -9.69
N ASN A 488 -73.82 -30.60 -8.46
CA ASN A 488 -74.64 -29.75 -7.60
C ASN A 488 -73.87 -28.51 -7.15
N THR A 489 -74.56 -27.39 -7.01
CA THR A 489 -73.99 -26.14 -6.48
C THR A 489 -74.48 -25.93 -5.06
N VAL A 490 -73.57 -25.71 -4.12
CA VAL A 490 -73.86 -25.52 -2.68
C VAL A 490 -73.31 -24.19 -2.20
N GLN A 491 -74.04 -23.54 -1.29
CA GLN A 491 -73.65 -22.27 -0.66
C GLN A 491 -73.06 -22.50 0.72
N TYR A 492 -71.82 -22.04 0.92
CA TYR A 492 -71.09 -22.11 2.18
C TYR A 492 -70.80 -20.70 2.73
N VAL A 493 -70.73 -20.59 4.06
CA VAL A 493 -70.35 -19.34 4.76
C VAL A 493 -68.86 -19.25 5.08
N GLY A 494 -68.12 -20.35 4.88
CA GLY A 494 -66.71 -20.42 5.22
C GLY A 494 -65.94 -21.44 4.40
N LEU A 495 -64.65 -21.14 4.19
CA LEU A 495 -63.65 -22.07 3.70
C LEU A 495 -62.53 -22.15 4.74
N HIS A 496 -62.04 -23.35 5.02
CA HIS A 496 -60.92 -23.57 5.93
C HIS A 496 -59.81 -24.27 5.17
N SER A 497 -58.57 -23.83 5.31
CA SER A 497 -57.47 -24.51 4.67
C SER A 497 -56.96 -25.65 5.51
N CYS A 498 -56.76 -26.78 4.86
CA CYS A 498 -56.26 -27.99 5.49
C CYS A 498 -54.94 -28.37 4.82
N PRO A 499 -53.83 -28.32 5.58
CA PRO A 499 -52.55 -28.84 5.11
C PRO A 499 -52.68 -30.30 4.68
N ILE A 500 -52.17 -30.64 3.50
CA ILE A 500 -52.18 -32.02 2.99
C ILE A 500 -50.79 -32.63 3.14
N ASN A 501 -49.79 -31.96 2.57
CA ASN A 501 -48.41 -32.38 2.62
C ASN A 501 -47.45 -31.23 2.32
N VAL A 502 -46.27 -31.31 2.89
CA VAL A 502 -45.13 -30.49 2.50
C VAL A 502 -44.21 -31.34 1.64
N THR A 503 -43.92 -30.87 0.43
CA THR A 503 -42.93 -31.51 -0.46
C THR A 503 -41.66 -30.68 -0.49
N VAL A 504 -40.55 -31.32 -0.24
CA VAL A 504 -39.22 -30.74 -0.29
C VAL A 504 -38.48 -31.35 -1.46
N TYR A 505 -37.99 -30.49 -2.36
CA TYR A 505 -37.08 -30.83 -3.43
C TYR A 505 -35.70 -30.29 -3.08
N ASP A 506 -34.71 -31.17 -3.03
CA ASP A 506 -33.30 -30.78 -2.97
C ASP A 506 -32.58 -31.23 -4.25
N SER A 507 -31.27 -30.97 -4.33
CA SER A 507 -30.49 -31.33 -5.51
C SER A 507 -30.47 -32.84 -5.84
N THR A 508 -30.74 -33.70 -4.86
CA THR A 508 -30.60 -35.18 -4.90
C THR A 508 -31.89 -35.96 -4.67
N SER A 509 -32.88 -35.37 -4.03
CA SER A 509 -34.06 -36.05 -3.54
C SER A 509 -35.33 -35.20 -3.69
N SER A 510 -36.46 -35.88 -3.74
CA SER A 510 -37.75 -35.28 -3.41
C SER A 510 -38.38 -36.07 -2.27
N ARG A 511 -38.87 -35.38 -1.26
CA ARG A 511 -39.56 -35.98 -0.12
C ARG A 511 -40.85 -35.23 0.13
N SER A 512 -41.96 -35.98 0.18
CA SER A 512 -43.25 -35.45 0.63
C SER A 512 -43.56 -36.01 2.01
N VAL A 513 -43.95 -35.14 2.94
CA VAL A 513 -44.43 -35.53 4.27
C VAL A 513 -45.89 -35.10 4.39
N TYR A 514 -46.77 -36.08 4.63
CA TYR A 514 -48.20 -35.83 4.85
C TYR A 514 -48.45 -35.32 6.28
N THR A 515 -49.30 -34.31 6.38
CA THR A 515 -49.57 -33.52 7.59
C THR A 515 -50.24 -34.32 8.71
N TYR A 516 -50.95 -35.40 8.39
CA TYR A 516 -51.57 -36.35 9.34
C TYR A 516 -50.58 -36.98 10.34
N TYR A 517 -49.27 -36.94 10.07
CA TYR A 517 -48.24 -37.51 10.95
C TYR A 517 -47.55 -36.50 11.88
N LEU A 518 -47.88 -35.19 11.80
CA LEU A 518 -47.32 -34.10 12.63
C LEU A 518 -45.78 -34.10 12.79
N ASN A 519 -45.04 -34.79 11.92
CA ASN A 519 -43.60 -34.93 12.00
C ASN A 519 -42.96 -34.71 10.63
N TYR A 520 -42.70 -33.45 10.32
CA TYR A 520 -42.02 -33.02 9.11
C TYR A 520 -40.54 -33.41 9.07
N GLY A 521 -39.96 -33.79 10.22
CA GLY A 521 -38.54 -34.05 10.40
C GLY A 521 -37.68 -32.79 10.26
N THR A 522 -36.36 -32.98 10.34
CA THR A 522 -35.38 -31.90 10.16
C THR A 522 -34.97 -31.81 8.69
N LEU A 523 -34.99 -30.60 8.14
CA LEU A 523 -34.48 -30.28 6.82
C LEU A 523 -33.03 -29.79 6.94
N TYR A 524 -32.12 -30.44 6.22
CA TYR A 524 -30.70 -30.09 6.22
C TYR A 524 -30.35 -29.28 4.97
N ILE A 525 -29.95 -28.03 5.15
CA ILE A 525 -29.62 -27.14 4.03
C ILE A 525 -28.18 -27.39 3.57
N ASN A 526 -28.00 -28.41 2.73
CA ASN A 526 -26.72 -28.80 2.12
C ASN A 526 -26.64 -28.57 0.61
N SER A 527 -27.75 -28.15 0.00
CA SER A 527 -27.88 -27.74 -1.39
C SER A 527 -29.05 -26.78 -1.52
N PRO A 528 -29.27 -26.13 -2.67
CA PRO A 528 -30.50 -25.36 -2.90
C PRO A 528 -31.73 -26.25 -2.66
N MET A 529 -32.82 -25.65 -2.20
CA MET A 529 -34.03 -26.37 -1.80
C MET A 529 -35.27 -25.63 -2.26
N ILE A 530 -36.29 -26.36 -2.69
CA ILE A 530 -37.64 -25.85 -2.94
C ILE A 530 -38.59 -26.57 -1.98
N ILE A 531 -39.30 -25.80 -1.16
CA ILE A 531 -40.30 -26.29 -0.22
C ILE A 531 -41.66 -25.86 -0.76
N VAL A 532 -42.50 -26.83 -1.08
CA VAL A 532 -43.86 -26.59 -1.56
C VAL A 532 -44.83 -27.11 -0.51
N ASN A 533 -45.57 -26.19 0.12
CA ASN A 533 -46.67 -26.53 1.02
C ASN A 533 -47.95 -26.68 0.20
N TYR A 534 -48.54 -27.89 0.18
CA TYR A 534 -49.78 -28.18 -0.50
C TYR A 534 -50.93 -28.19 0.50
N GLN A 535 -51.94 -27.37 0.23
CA GLN A 535 -53.13 -27.31 1.07
C GLN A 535 -54.41 -27.38 0.23
N GLU A 536 -55.39 -28.11 0.77
CA GLU A 536 -56.74 -28.18 0.24
C GLU A 536 -57.62 -27.15 0.93
N TRP A 537 -58.47 -26.47 0.18
CA TRP A 537 -59.59 -25.75 0.76
C TRP A 537 -60.71 -26.72 1.09
N GLU A 538 -60.92 -26.96 2.38
CA GLU A 538 -62.14 -27.59 2.88
C GLU A 538 -63.24 -26.56 3.01
N TYR A 539 -64.49 -26.99 2.82
CA TYR A 539 -65.68 -26.15 2.89
C TYR A 539 -66.52 -26.55 4.10
N GLY A 540 -67.02 -25.56 4.84
CA GLY A 540 -67.74 -25.79 6.09
C GLY A 540 -68.71 -24.67 6.44
N GLY A 541 -69.86 -25.05 6.99
CA GLY A 541 -70.97 -24.16 7.34
C GLY A 541 -71.95 -23.99 6.17
N SER A 542 -73.04 -24.76 6.18
CA SER A 542 -74.16 -24.56 5.26
C SER A 542 -74.94 -23.31 5.65
N THR A 543 -75.34 -22.52 4.67
CA THR A 543 -76.31 -21.41 4.85
C THR A 543 -77.74 -21.90 5.08
N SER A 544 -77.97 -23.01 5.80
CA SER A 544 -79.35 -23.47 6.05
C SER A 544 -80.08 -22.48 6.97
N GLN A 545 -80.64 -21.45 6.36
CA GLN A 545 -81.90 -20.85 6.75
C GLN A 545 -82.95 -21.96 6.66
N ASN A 546 -83.36 -22.47 7.81
CA ASN A 546 -84.76 -22.48 8.24
C ASN A 546 -84.86 -23.09 9.64
N GLY A 547 -85.67 -22.45 10.47
CA GLY A 547 -85.88 -22.82 11.87
C GLY A 547 -86.39 -24.24 12.05
N GLY A 548 -86.04 -24.75 13.24
CA GLY A 548 -86.59 -25.87 13.97
C GLY A 548 -86.14 -25.71 15.40
#